data_AF-A0AA41QGR0-F1
#
_entry.id   AF-A0AA41QGR0-F1
#
_cell.length_a   1.000
_cell.length_b   1.000
_cell.length_c   1.000
_cell.angle_alpha   90.00
_cell.angle_beta   90.00
_cell.angle_gamma   90.00
#
_symmetry.space_group_name_H-M   'P 1'
#
loop_
_entity.id
_entity.type
_entity.pdbx_description
1 polymer ?
#
loop_
_entity_poly.entity_id
_entity_poly.type
_entity_poly.pdbx_seq_one_letter_code
_entity_poly.pdbx_strand_id
1 'polypeptide(L)'
;MTAVGAPRTVLLVEGTSDRAAVLAVAVARGRDLTAEGVAVVAMGGATNVGRHLTAALADPGVVVAGLFDAAEERYVRGAVRRAGLGAAESREALEALGFFACVKDLEDELLRALGAAAALAVVAEQGELGLFRTFQVQPFHRGRPVAAQLHRFIGTTSGRKARLDGALAAALPADRVPRPIAALLDHVDVGSPPARGIGSPRGRAVPRLGA
;
A
#
# COMPACT_ATOMS: atom_id res chain seq x y z
N MET A 1 8.35 -24.99 -3.64
CA MET A 1 7.48 -23.89 -4.10
C MET A 1 6.05 -24.26 -3.76
N THR A 2 5.57 -23.86 -2.59
CA THR A 2 4.15 -23.98 -2.23
C THR A 2 3.35 -23.06 -3.13
N ALA A 3 2.28 -23.58 -3.75
CA ALA A 3 1.36 -22.77 -4.52
C ALA A 3 0.84 -21.63 -3.63
N VAL A 4 1.08 -20.39 -4.04
CA VAL A 4 0.45 -19.23 -3.42
C VAL A 4 -1.05 -19.37 -3.70
N GLY A 5 -1.83 -19.64 -2.66
CA GLY A 5 -3.29 -19.66 -2.77
C GLY A 5 -3.82 -18.28 -3.18
N ALA A 6 -5.07 -18.21 -3.63
CA ALA A 6 -5.73 -16.92 -3.88
C ALA A 6 -5.62 -16.01 -2.64
N PRO A 7 -5.37 -14.70 -2.82
CA PRO A 7 -5.19 -13.78 -1.70
C PRO A 7 -6.46 -13.69 -0.87
N ARG A 8 -6.31 -13.66 0.46
CA ARG A 8 -7.41 -13.41 1.41
C ARG A 8 -7.69 -11.92 1.57
N THR A 9 -6.69 -11.10 1.28
CA THR A 9 -6.79 -9.65 1.38
C THR A 9 -6.19 -9.00 0.16
N VAL A 10 -6.86 -7.97 -0.36
CA VAL A 10 -6.37 -7.14 -1.46
C VAL A 10 -6.19 -5.71 -0.95
N LEU A 11 -4.97 -5.20 -1.01
CA LEU A 11 -4.63 -3.81 -0.75
C LEU A 11 -4.57 -3.05 -2.06
N LEU A 12 -5.54 -2.16 -2.29
CA LEU A 12 -5.60 -1.30 -3.46
C LEU A 12 -4.79 -0.02 -3.22
N VAL A 13 -3.86 0.27 -4.12
CA VAL A 13 -3.06 1.51 -4.09
C VAL A 13 -3.05 2.15 -5.47
N GLU A 14 -2.86 3.47 -5.57
CA GLU A 14 -3.03 4.19 -6.83
C GLU A 14 -2.01 3.74 -7.89
N GLY A 15 -0.73 3.69 -7.50
CA GLY A 15 0.40 3.48 -8.38
C GLY A 15 1.40 2.42 -7.93
N THR A 16 2.37 2.14 -8.81
CA THR A 16 3.49 1.24 -8.50
C THR A 16 4.43 1.82 -7.44
N SER A 17 4.47 3.15 -7.31
CA SER A 17 5.16 3.85 -6.23
C SER A 17 4.63 3.49 -4.87
N ASP A 18 3.32 3.60 -4.73
CA ASP A 18 2.64 3.38 -3.46
C ASP A 18 2.77 1.92 -3.06
N ARG A 19 2.66 1.03 -4.04
CA ARG A 19 2.94 -0.40 -3.85
C ARG A 19 4.34 -0.64 -3.33
N ALA A 20 5.36 0.01 -3.90
CA ALA A 20 6.73 -0.15 -3.46
C ALA A 20 6.93 0.36 -2.02
N ALA A 21 6.34 1.50 -1.68
CA ALA A 21 6.39 2.07 -0.33
C ALA A 21 5.69 1.18 0.71
N VAL A 22 4.48 0.71 0.44
CA VAL A 22 3.73 -0.19 1.33
C VAL A 22 4.50 -1.48 1.59
N LEU A 23 5.05 -2.09 0.54
CA LEU A 23 5.86 -3.31 0.66
C LEU A 23 7.14 -3.07 1.45
N ALA A 24 7.81 -1.94 1.24
CA ALA A 24 9.01 -1.58 1.99
C ALA A 24 8.74 -1.42 3.49
N VAL A 25 7.65 -0.74 3.87
CA VAL A 25 7.26 -0.63 5.29
C VAL A 25 6.87 -1.97 5.88
N ALA A 26 6.17 -2.83 5.14
CA ALA A 26 5.83 -4.17 5.60
C ALA A 26 7.09 -5.01 5.89
N VAL A 27 8.07 -5.01 4.97
CA VAL A 27 9.36 -5.68 5.17
C VAL A 27 10.11 -5.10 6.38
N ALA A 28 10.11 -3.77 6.55
CA ALA A 28 10.73 -3.13 7.71
C ALA A 28 10.05 -3.51 9.04
N ARG A 29 8.76 -3.85 9.01
CA ARG A 29 8.01 -4.43 10.13
C ARG A 29 8.19 -5.95 10.29
N GLY A 30 9.06 -6.57 9.48
CA GLY A 30 9.30 -8.02 9.52
C GLY A 30 8.17 -8.86 8.93
N ARG A 31 7.32 -8.27 8.09
CA ARG A 31 6.15 -8.93 7.50
C ARG A 31 6.40 -9.38 6.08
N ASP A 32 5.89 -10.56 5.75
CA ASP A 32 5.79 -11.05 4.38
C ASP A 32 4.32 -11.10 4.00
N LEU A 33 3.84 -9.99 3.42
CA LEU A 33 2.44 -9.84 3.01
C LEU A 33 1.99 -10.97 2.08
N THR A 34 2.87 -11.50 1.23
CA THR A 34 2.48 -12.59 0.31
C THR A 34 2.28 -13.89 1.08
N ALA A 35 3.18 -14.21 2.02
CA ALA A 35 3.03 -15.36 2.91
C ALA A 35 1.80 -15.24 3.83
N GLU A 36 1.41 -14.01 4.19
CA GLU A 36 0.21 -13.68 4.95
C GLU A 36 -1.09 -13.75 4.10
N GLY A 37 -0.97 -13.93 2.78
CA GLY A 37 -2.10 -13.99 1.86
C GLY A 37 -2.67 -12.61 1.48
N VAL A 38 -1.86 -11.57 1.58
CA VAL A 38 -2.20 -10.18 1.23
C VAL A 38 -1.57 -9.81 -0.12
N ALA A 39 -2.40 -9.43 -1.09
CA ALA A 39 -1.95 -8.92 -2.39
C ALA A 39 -2.01 -7.39 -2.44
N VAL A 40 -0.89 -6.73 -2.69
CA VAL A 40 -0.83 -5.27 -2.93
C VAL A 40 -0.93 -4.99 -4.43
N VAL A 41 -2.04 -4.38 -4.85
CA VAL A 41 -2.42 -4.15 -6.25
C VAL A 41 -2.38 -2.66 -6.58
N ALA A 42 -1.48 -2.30 -7.49
CA ALA A 42 -1.43 -0.96 -8.07
C ALA A 42 -2.53 -0.80 -9.12
N MET A 43 -3.41 0.18 -8.94
CA MET A 43 -4.62 0.34 -9.75
C MET A 43 -4.36 0.99 -11.12
N GLY A 44 -3.27 1.75 -11.23
CA GLY A 44 -2.95 2.57 -12.40
C GLY A 44 -3.81 3.84 -12.46
N GLY A 45 -4.03 4.49 -11.31
CA GLY A 45 -4.86 5.68 -11.14
C GLY A 45 -6.17 5.43 -10.39
N ALA A 46 -6.59 6.36 -9.54
CA ALA A 46 -7.75 6.15 -8.67
C ALA A 46 -9.09 6.07 -9.38
N THR A 47 -9.21 6.55 -10.63
CA THR A 47 -10.43 6.35 -11.42
C THR A 47 -10.73 4.88 -11.69
N ASN A 48 -9.72 4.00 -11.61
CA ASN A 48 -9.87 2.55 -11.76
C ASN A 48 -10.34 1.83 -10.49
N VAL A 49 -10.48 2.53 -9.36
CA VAL A 49 -10.81 1.91 -8.06
C VAL A 49 -12.09 1.08 -8.10
N GLY A 50 -13.13 1.53 -8.81
CA GLY A 50 -14.37 0.77 -8.95
C GLY A 50 -14.18 -0.59 -9.63
N ARG A 51 -13.40 -0.62 -10.72
CA ARG A 51 -13.11 -1.86 -11.45
C ARG A 51 -12.35 -2.86 -10.56
N HIS A 52 -11.34 -2.38 -9.84
CA HIS A 52 -10.52 -3.23 -8.98
C HIS A 52 -11.28 -3.71 -7.74
N LEU A 53 -12.13 -2.87 -7.15
CA LEU A 53 -13.04 -3.28 -6.07
C LEU A 53 -14.00 -4.38 -6.53
N THR A 54 -14.68 -4.20 -7.67
CA THR A 54 -15.58 -5.22 -8.22
C THR A 54 -14.85 -6.54 -8.49
N ALA A 55 -13.64 -6.47 -9.05
CA ALA A 55 -12.85 -7.67 -9.33
C ALA A 55 -12.42 -8.40 -8.06
N ALA A 56 -11.97 -7.68 -7.04
CA ALA A 56 -11.53 -8.27 -5.78
C ALA A 56 -12.72 -8.91 -5.01
N LEU A 57 -13.87 -8.25 -5.01
CA LEU A 57 -15.08 -8.72 -4.32
C LEU A 57 -15.86 -9.80 -5.09
N ALA A 58 -15.37 -10.21 -6.27
CA ALA A 58 -15.92 -11.36 -6.98
C ALA A 58 -15.67 -12.68 -6.23
N ASP A 59 -14.63 -12.74 -5.39
CA ASP A 59 -14.35 -13.87 -4.50
C ASP A 59 -14.96 -13.62 -3.11
N PRO A 60 -15.98 -14.41 -2.70
CA PRO A 60 -16.61 -14.26 -1.40
C PRO A 60 -15.63 -14.51 -0.24
N GLY A 61 -15.38 -13.49 0.56
CA GLY A 61 -14.52 -13.57 1.74
C GLY A 61 -13.16 -12.90 1.59
N VAL A 62 -12.86 -12.32 0.42
CA VAL A 62 -11.73 -11.41 0.27
C VAL A 62 -12.01 -10.10 1.01
N VAL A 63 -11.08 -9.71 1.88
CA VAL A 63 -11.07 -8.39 2.51
C VAL A 63 -10.40 -7.40 1.55
N VAL A 64 -11.00 -6.22 1.36
CA VAL A 64 -10.40 -5.19 0.52
C VAL A 64 -10.20 -3.93 1.34
N ALA A 65 -8.98 -3.41 1.30
CA ALA A 65 -8.57 -2.16 1.93
C ALA A 65 -7.73 -1.36 0.93
N GLY A 66 -7.46 -0.08 1.21
CA GLY A 66 -6.69 0.71 0.26
C GLY A 66 -6.12 2.01 0.77
N LEU A 67 -5.13 2.50 0.02
CA LEU A 67 -4.49 3.79 0.18
C LEU A 67 -4.83 4.67 -1.03
N PHE A 68 -5.17 5.93 -0.79
CA PHE A 68 -5.52 6.88 -1.84
C PHE A 68 -5.18 8.31 -1.43
N ASP A 69 -5.17 9.25 -2.37
CA ASP A 69 -4.90 10.65 -2.07
C ASP A 69 -6.19 11.39 -1.66
N ALA A 70 -6.13 12.30 -0.69
CA ALA A 70 -7.30 13.05 -0.24
C ALA A 70 -8.08 13.76 -1.37
N ALA A 71 -7.39 14.16 -2.45
CA ALA A 71 -8.02 14.75 -3.63
C ALA A 71 -8.97 13.78 -4.37
N GLU A 72 -8.80 12.48 -4.15
CA GLU A 72 -9.51 11.39 -4.83
C GLU A 72 -10.66 10.83 -4.00
N GLU A 73 -10.86 11.33 -2.78
CA GLU A 73 -11.83 10.83 -1.80
C GLU A 73 -13.24 10.65 -2.41
N ARG A 74 -13.68 11.60 -3.25
CA ARG A 74 -14.99 11.51 -3.92
C ARG A 74 -15.15 10.25 -4.78
N TYR A 75 -14.07 9.82 -5.46
CA TYR A 75 -14.09 8.66 -6.34
C TYR A 75 -14.11 7.38 -5.52
N VAL A 76 -13.29 7.31 -4.47
CA VAL A 76 -13.23 6.18 -3.54
C VAL A 76 -14.57 5.99 -2.83
N ARG A 77 -15.13 7.06 -2.25
CA ARG A 77 -16.46 7.04 -1.61
C ARG A 77 -17.55 6.55 -2.57
N GLY A 78 -17.51 6.98 -3.83
CA GLY A 78 -18.47 6.53 -4.84
C GLY A 78 -18.31 5.04 -5.17
N ALA A 79 -17.08 4.56 -5.28
CA ALA A 79 -16.79 3.17 -5.60
C ALA A 79 -17.10 2.20 -4.46
N VAL A 80 -16.74 2.55 -3.22
CA VAL A 80 -17.05 1.78 -2.00
C VAL A 80 -18.56 1.62 -1.84
N ARG A 81 -19.34 2.70 -2.05
CA ARG A 81 -20.82 2.62 -2.01
C ARG A 81 -21.37 1.70 -3.09
N ARG A 82 -20.92 1.85 -4.35
CA ARG A 82 -21.39 1.00 -5.46
C ARG A 82 -21.02 -0.46 -5.30
N ALA A 83 -19.91 -0.75 -4.63
CA ALA A 83 -19.47 -2.10 -4.30
C ALA A 83 -20.24 -2.72 -3.12
N GLY A 84 -21.11 -1.96 -2.44
CA GLY A 84 -21.89 -2.46 -1.31
C GLY A 84 -21.10 -2.68 -0.01
N LEU A 85 -19.90 -2.09 0.10
CA LEU A 85 -19.02 -2.27 1.27
C LEU A 85 -19.50 -1.51 2.51
N GLY A 86 -20.31 -0.47 2.34
CA GLY A 86 -20.87 0.29 3.46
C GLY A 86 -21.12 1.76 3.16
N ALA A 87 -21.62 2.47 4.18
CA ALA A 87 -21.89 3.90 4.13
C ALA A 87 -20.57 4.69 4.22
N ALA A 88 -20.00 5.07 3.08
CA ALA A 88 -18.80 5.90 3.00
C ALA A 88 -19.13 7.39 3.18
N GLU A 89 -19.74 7.79 4.31
CA GLU A 89 -20.31 9.13 4.54
C GLU A 89 -19.32 10.21 4.97
N SER A 90 -18.16 9.82 5.50
CA SER A 90 -17.06 10.72 5.82
C SER A 90 -15.72 10.03 5.56
N ARG A 91 -14.62 10.75 5.81
CA ARG A 91 -13.28 10.17 5.78
C ARG A 91 -13.12 9.13 6.87
N GLU A 92 -13.63 9.40 8.08
CA GLU A 92 -13.61 8.49 9.22
C GLU A 92 -14.40 7.21 8.90
N ALA A 93 -15.54 7.34 8.21
CA ALA A 93 -16.31 6.20 7.75
C ALA A 93 -15.55 5.36 6.70
N LEU A 94 -14.80 5.99 5.80
CA LEU A 94 -13.92 5.28 4.87
C LEU A 94 -12.77 4.56 5.59
N GLU A 95 -12.15 5.20 6.57
CA GLU A 95 -11.07 4.59 7.35
C GLU A 95 -11.57 3.38 8.15
N ALA A 96 -12.77 3.46 8.72
CA ALA A 96 -13.42 2.31 9.37
C ALA A 96 -13.69 1.15 8.40
N LEU A 97 -13.86 1.43 7.10
CA LEU A 97 -13.98 0.45 6.02
C LEU A 97 -12.63 -0.01 5.45
N GLY A 98 -11.49 0.45 6.01
CA GLY A 98 -10.16 0.06 5.56
C GLY A 98 -9.57 0.91 4.43
N PHE A 99 -10.13 2.09 4.15
CA PHE A 99 -9.62 3.01 3.13
C PHE A 99 -9.00 4.26 3.76
N PHE A 100 -7.70 4.44 3.58
CA PHE A 100 -6.91 5.47 4.25
C PHE A 100 -6.41 6.52 3.26
N ALA A 101 -6.57 7.80 3.62
CA ALA A 101 -6.18 8.92 2.78
C ALA A 101 -4.79 9.49 3.14
N CYS A 102 -3.92 9.66 2.15
CA CYS A 102 -2.78 10.58 2.23
C CYS A 102 -3.29 12.03 2.23
N VAL A 103 -2.68 12.91 3.02
CA VAL A 103 -3.13 14.31 3.13
C VAL A 103 -3.00 15.05 1.81
N LYS A 104 -1.85 14.91 1.14
CA LYS A 104 -1.59 15.50 -0.18
C LYS A 104 -1.36 14.40 -1.21
N ASP A 105 -0.26 13.67 -1.01
CA ASP A 105 0.12 12.48 -1.76
C ASP A 105 1.11 11.67 -0.91
N LEU A 106 1.42 10.44 -1.31
CA LEU A 106 2.30 9.58 -0.54
C LEU A 106 3.74 10.12 -0.43
N GLU A 107 4.24 10.75 -1.48
CA GLU A 107 5.61 11.30 -1.48
C GLU A 107 5.76 12.43 -0.45
N ASP A 108 4.75 13.29 -0.32
CA ASP A 108 4.69 14.33 0.68
C ASP A 108 4.70 13.75 2.11
N GLU A 109 3.91 12.69 2.33
CA GLU A 109 3.88 11.96 3.62
C GLU A 109 5.25 11.39 3.97
N LEU A 110 5.90 10.70 3.03
CA LEU A 110 7.24 10.12 3.19
C LEU A 110 8.29 11.19 3.48
N LEU A 111 8.30 12.28 2.71
CA LEU A 111 9.26 13.37 2.89
C LEU A 111 9.06 14.13 4.20
N ARG A 112 7.82 14.33 4.64
CA ARG A 112 7.49 14.97 5.92
C ARG A 112 7.90 14.10 7.10
N ALA A 113 7.69 12.80 7.00
CA ALA A 113 8.07 11.82 8.02
C ALA A 113 9.59 11.66 8.14
N LEU A 114 10.29 11.47 7.02
CA LEU A 114 11.72 11.21 6.96
C LEU A 114 12.55 12.49 7.17
N GLY A 115 12.07 13.62 6.64
CA GLY A 115 12.78 14.89 6.63
C GLY A 115 13.75 15.02 5.45
N ALA A 116 13.98 16.25 5.00
CA ALA A 116 14.72 16.54 3.77
C ALA A 116 16.18 16.05 3.78
N ALA A 117 16.86 16.11 4.93
CA ALA A 117 18.27 15.70 5.02
C ALA A 117 18.44 14.19 4.81
N ALA A 118 17.63 13.38 5.49
CA ALA A 118 17.64 11.93 5.32
C ALA A 118 17.14 11.51 3.94
N ALA A 119 16.11 12.19 3.40
CA ALA A 119 15.66 11.96 2.03
C ALA A 119 16.77 12.24 0.98
N LEU A 120 17.62 13.26 1.20
CA LEU A 120 18.78 13.51 0.34
C LEU A 120 19.82 12.39 0.41
N ALA A 121 20.04 11.81 1.60
CA ALA A 121 20.94 10.67 1.77
C ALA A 121 20.43 9.46 0.98
N VAL A 122 19.12 9.17 1.07
CA VAL A 122 18.47 8.12 0.27
C VAL A 122 18.66 8.37 -1.24
N VAL A 123 18.40 9.60 -1.72
CA VAL A 123 18.63 9.94 -3.14
C VAL A 123 20.08 9.73 -3.56
N ALA A 124 21.05 9.97 -2.67
CA ALA A 124 22.47 9.73 -2.93
C ALA A 124 22.79 8.24 -3.00
N GLU A 125 22.29 7.43 -2.07
CA GLU A 125 22.44 5.97 -2.07
C GLU A 125 21.83 5.34 -3.32
N GLN A 126 20.75 5.92 -3.84
CA GLN A 126 20.09 5.50 -5.08
C GLN A 126 20.81 6.00 -6.36
N GLY A 127 21.96 6.66 -6.22
CA GLY A 127 22.77 7.16 -7.35
C GLY A 127 22.17 8.36 -8.09
N GLU A 128 21.15 9.01 -7.53
CA GLU A 128 20.36 10.06 -8.19
C GLU A 128 20.76 11.48 -7.74
N LEU A 129 21.74 11.61 -6.83
CA LEU A 129 22.15 12.92 -6.29
C LEU A 129 22.64 13.88 -7.38
N GLY A 130 23.42 13.41 -8.35
CA GLY A 130 23.89 14.26 -9.46
C GLY A 130 22.74 14.84 -10.28
N LEU A 131 21.76 14.00 -10.61
CA LEU A 131 20.54 14.42 -11.33
C LEU A 131 19.70 15.38 -10.49
N PHE A 132 19.60 15.13 -9.18
CA PHE A 132 18.93 16.03 -8.27
C PHE A 132 19.62 17.41 -8.20
N ARG A 133 20.96 17.49 -8.11
CA ARG A 133 21.68 18.78 -8.10
C ARG A 133 21.44 19.59 -9.37
N THR A 134 21.47 18.93 -10.54
CA THR A 134 21.12 19.57 -11.82
C THR A 134 19.68 20.06 -11.82
N PHE A 135 18.75 19.28 -11.25
CA PHE A 135 17.36 19.67 -11.11
C PHE A 135 17.17 20.89 -10.19
N GLN A 136 17.90 20.97 -9.07
CA GLN A 136 17.80 22.07 -8.09
C GLN A 136 18.16 23.44 -8.68
N VAL A 137 19.10 23.50 -9.62
CA VAL A 137 19.55 24.78 -10.20
C VAL A 137 18.64 25.31 -11.29
N GLN A 138 17.65 24.53 -11.75
CA GLN A 138 16.70 24.95 -12.77
C GLN A 138 15.84 26.14 -12.31
N PRO A 139 15.51 27.10 -13.18
CA PRO A 139 14.83 28.35 -12.79
C PRO A 139 13.52 28.14 -12.00
N PHE A 140 12.71 27.14 -12.36
CA PHE A 140 11.42 26.88 -11.70
C PHE A 140 11.57 26.27 -10.29
N HIS A 141 12.71 25.65 -10.00
CA HIS A 141 12.96 24.92 -8.75
C HIS A 141 13.89 25.68 -7.80
N ARG A 142 14.77 26.53 -8.31
CA ARG A 142 15.71 27.32 -7.53
C ARG A 142 14.98 28.17 -6.49
N GLY A 143 15.50 28.20 -5.26
CA GLY A 143 14.93 28.97 -4.14
C GLY A 143 13.75 28.31 -3.43
N ARG A 144 13.17 27.23 -3.97
CA ARG A 144 12.17 26.43 -3.25
C ARG A 144 12.82 25.64 -2.10
N PRO A 145 12.07 25.32 -1.03
CA PRO A 145 12.54 24.41 0.01
C PRO A 145 12.98 23.06 -0.58
N VAL A 146 14.03 22.47 -0.01
CA VAL A 146 14.60 21.20 -0.50
C VAL A 146 13.55 20.08 -0.56
N ALA A 147 12.65 19.99 0.43
CA ALA A 147 11.56 19.01 0.41
C ALA A 147 10.64 19.17 -0.81
N ALA A 148 10.30 20.41 -1.20
CA ALA A 148 9.48 20.67 -2.38
C ALA A 148 10.22 20.35 -3.69
N GLN A 149 11.55 20.55 -3.72
CA GLN A 149 12.38 20.14 -4.85
C GLN A 149 12.46 18.61 -4.96
N LEU A 150 12.68 17.92 -3.85
CA LEU A 150 12.70 16.45 -3.78
C LEU A 150 11.37 15.86 -4.25
N HIS A 151 10.25 16.35 -3.70
CA HIS A 151 8.90 15.95 -4.08
C HIS A 151 8.71 16.00 -5.61
N ARG A 152 9.08 17.13 -6.23
CA ARG A 152 8.96 17.28 -7.68
C ARG A 152 9.95 16.44 -8.47
N PHE A 153 11.18 16.28 -7.98
CA PHE A 153 12.20 15.46 -8.62
C PHE A 153 11.81 13.98 -8.70
N ILE A 154 11.28 13.46 -7.58
CA ILE A 154 10.79 12.08 -7.46
C ILE A 154 9.67 11.83 -8.47
N GLY A 155 8.70 12.75 -8.56
CA GLY A 155 7.57 12.63 -9.48
C GLY A 155 7.88 12.83 -10.98
N THR A 156 9.14 13.04 -11.38
CA THR A 156 9.47 13.37 -12.78
C THR A 156 9.39 12.16 -13.73
N THR A 157 9.69 10.94 -13.26
CA THR A 157 9.59 9.73 -14.07
C THR A 157 9.02 8.57 -13.26
N SER A 158 8.05 7.84 -13.81
CA SER A 158 7.33 6.78 -13.10
C SER A 158 8.25 5.65 -12.59
N GLY A 159 9.26 5.27 -13.37
CA GLY A 159 10.24 4.25 -12.96
C GLY A 159 11.15 4.71 -11.81
N ARG A 160 11.58 5.99 -11.80
CA ARG A 160 12.34 6.57 -10.68
C ARG A 160 11.45 6.67 -9.45
N LYS A 161 10.22 7.16 -9.63
CA LYS A 161 9.23 7.37 -8.58
C LYS A 161 9.08 6.10 -7.72
N ALA A 162 8.77 4.96 -8.35
CA ALA A 162 8.58 3.73 -7.61
C ALA A 162 9.82 3.23 -6.87
N ARG A 163 11.01 3.42 -7.43
CA ARG A 163 12.27 3.06 -6.76
C ARG A 163 12.55 3.97 -5.57
N LEU A 164 12.41 5.28 -5.75
CA LEU A 164 12.69 6.26 -4.69
C LEU A 164 11.67 6.18 -3.56
N ASP A 165 10.38 5.98 -3.85
CA ASP A 165 9.36 5.91 -2.80
C ASP A 165 9.51 4.66 -1.93
N GLY A 166 9.84 3.52 -2.57
CA GLY A 166 10.24 2.31 -1.83
C GLY A 166 11.47 2.53 -0.96
N ALA A 167 12.51 3.21 -1.48
CA ALA A 167 13.73 3.49 -0.72
C ALA A 167 13.50 4.49 0.43
N LEU A 168 12.72 5.54 0.21
CA LEU A 168 12.33 6.51 1.23
C LEU A 168 11.53 5.83 2.34
N ALA A 169 10.58 4.97 1.97
CA ALA A 169 9.77 4.22 2.91
C ALA A 169 10.62 3.22 3.73
N ALA A 170 11.58 2.54 3.11
CA ALA A 170 12.50 1.63 3.80
C ALA A 170 13.43 2.35 4.79
N ALA A 171 13.73 3.62 4.55
CA ALA A 171 14.59 4.45 5.41
C ALA A 171 13.83 5.08 6.59
N LEU A 172 12.51 4.90 6.70
CA LEU A 172 11.73 5.47 7.79
C LEU A 172 12.08 4.80 9.13
N PRO A 173 12.31 5.60 10.19
CA PRO A 173 12.27 5.08 11.55
C PRO A 173 10.91 4.46 11.86
N ALA A 174 10.89 3.37 12.63
CA ALA A 174 9.68 2.62 12.93
C ALA A 174 8.58 3.46 13.62
N ASP A 175 8.98 4.45 14.42
CA ASP A 175 8.11 5.39 15.13
C ASP A 175 7.65 6.59 14.28
N ARG A 176 8.12 6.69 13.03
CA ARG A 176 7.81 7.79 12.10
C ARG A 176 7.11 7.34 10.83
N VAL A 177 6.63 6.10 10.75
CA VAL A 177 5.84 5.63 9.61
C VAL A 177 4.59 6.51 9.42
N PRO A 178 4.32 7.02 8.20
CA PRO A 178 3.11 7.80 7.95
C PRO A 178 1.84 7.05 8.36
N ARG A 179 0.94 7.76 9.06
CA ARG A 179 -0.33 7.21 9.57
C ARG A 179 -1.12 6.42 8.51
N PRO A 180 -1.28 6.89 7.25
CA PRO A 180 -2.05 6.14 6.26
C PRO A 180 -1.47 4.76 5.96
N ILE A 181 -0.14 4.62 5.87
CA ILE A 181 0.53 3.32 5.66
C ILE A 181 0.42 2.46 6.93
N ALA A 182 0.67 3.06 8.09
CA ALA A 182 0.60 2.34 9.37
C ALA A 182 -0.81 1.75 9.59
N ALA A 183 -1.84 2.57 9.44
CA ALA A 183 -3.23 2.16 9.62
C ALA A 183 -3.67 1.10 8.58
N LEU A 184 -3.20 1.21 7.33
CA LEU A 184 -3.43 0.20 6.30
C LEU A 184 -2.86 -1.15 6.69
N LEU A 185 -1.60 -1.17 7.16
CA LEU A 185 -0.93 -2.40 7.58
C LEU A 185 -1.54 -2.99 8.85
N ASP A 186 -1.94 -2.15 9.80
CA ASP A 186 -2.59 -2.58 11.04
C ASP A 186 -4.00 -3.14 10.76
N HIS A 187 -4.73 -2.57 9.79
CA HIS A 187 -6.06 -3.07 9.39
C HIS A 187 -5.99 -4.51 8.85
N VAL A 188 -4.96 -4.84 8.07
CA VAL A 188 -4.80 -6.19 7.54
C VAL A 188 -4.30 -7.20 8.57
N ASP A 189 -3.74 -6.74 9.70
CA ASP A 189 -3.40 -7.62 10.83
C ASP A 189 -4.65 -8.11 11.57
N VAL A 190 -5.68 -7.27 11.69
CA VAL A 190 -6.94 -7.61 12.38
C VAL A 190 -7.87 -8.45 11.48
N GLY A 191 -7.69 -8.38 10.15
CA GLY A 191 -8.56 -9.01 9.15
C GLY A 191 -8.30 -10.48 8.83
N SER A 192 -7.32 -11.14 9.46
CA SER A 192 -7.08 -12.58 9.24
C SER A 192 -8.14 -13.44 9.95
N PRO A 193 -9.05 -14.14 9.25
CA PRO A 193 -9.87 -15.15 9.91
C PRO A 193 -8.97 -16.28 10.43
N PRO A 194 -9.32 -16.95 11.55
CA PRO A 194 -8.52 -18.07 12.06
C PRO A 194 -8.34 -19.11 10.95
N ALA A 195 -7.10 -19.59 10.80
CA ALA A 195 -6.74 -20.59 9.81
C ALA A 195 -7.80 -21.70 9.78
N ARG A 196 -8.51 -21.87 8.67
CA ARG A 196 -9.44 -22.99 8.52
C ARG A 196 -8.65 -24.26 8.75
N GLY A 197 -8.99 -24.97 9.83
CA GLY A 197 -8.32 -26.18 10.27
C GLY A 197 -8.13 -27.13 9.10
N ILE A 198 -6.90 -27.62 8.96
CA ILE A 198 -6.57 -28.71 8.06
C ILE A 198 -7.50 -29.86 8.44
N GLY A 199 -8.43 -30.19 7.54
CA GLY A 199 -9.37 -31.28 7.75
C GLY A 199 -8.61 -32.56 8.06
N SER A 200 -8.82 -33.08 9.27
CA SER A 200 -8.35 -34.41 9.66
C SER A 200 -8.90 -35.43 8.66
N PRO A 201 -8.07 -36.28 8.01
CA PRO A 201 -8.58 -37.29 7.11
C PRO A 201 -9.35 -38.31 7.95
N ARG A 202 -10.69 -38.32 7.80
CA ARG A 202 -11.55 -39.31 8.44
C ARG A 202 -11.06 -40.71 8.06
N GLY A 203 -10.86 -41.51 9.10
CA GLY A 203 -10.33 -42.86 9.05
C GLY A 203 -11.09 -43.77 8.09
N ARG A 204 -10.29 -44.61 7.42
CA ARG A 204 -10.69 -45.76 6.61
C ARG A 204 -11.52 -46.72 7.47
N ALA A 205 -12.74 -47.03 7.03
CA ALA A 205 -13.52 -48.12 7.60
C ALA A 205 -12.81 -49.46 7.33
N VAL A 206 -12.58 -50.24 8.38
CA VAL A 206 -12.12 -51.63 8.32
C VAL A 206 -13.38 -52.52 8.21
N PRO A 207 -13.50 -53.40 7.21
CA PRO A 207 -14.59 -54.37 7.19
C PRO A 207 -14.29 -55.49 8.20
N ARG A 208 -15.28 -55.80 9.05
CA ARG A 208 -15.23 -56.92 9.99
C ARG A 208 -15.26 -58.24 9.22
N LEU A 209 -14.27 -59.10 9.45
CA LEU A 209 -14.42 -60.54 9.18
C LEU A 209 -15.34 -61.15 10.24
N GLY A 210 -16.24 -62.02 9.79
CA GLY A 210 -17.27 -62.65 10.60
C GLY A 210 -16.78 -63.81 11.46
N ALA A 211 -17.76 -64.36 12.17
CA ALA A 211 -17.85 -65.72 12.65
C ALA A 211 -19.27 -66.21 12.35
#